data_AF-A0A6P1BF45-F1
#
_entry.id   AF-A0A6P1BF45-F1
#
_cell.length_a   1.000
_cell.length_b   1.000
_cell.length_c   1.000
_cell.angle_alpha   90.00
_cell.angle_beta   90.00
_cell.angle_gamma   90.00
#
_symmetry.space_group_name_H-M   'P 1'
#
loop_
_entity.id
_entity.type
_entity.pdbx_description
1 polymer ?
#
loop_
_entity_poly.entity_id
_entity_poly.type
_entity_poly.pdbx_seq_one_letter_code
_entity_poly.pdbx_strand_id
1 'polypeptide(L)'
;MESAIPSHLQTARSRHRRVPDDYAPPYPSFVARHKPAVASVIMAYFGVQFRGEPTAAATEALARIATRFAGENGPTHWDRAQYVDQAGFTNVVSVAYWDDAGRFDAWFGGAREAWTGGNAGDAVGRFIEVLRPHVARYETLFSSLGRPEGVAVLADGMSGEVQEHAYWGGMRDRIPLSQTDAMTPGGEPRVIRDGARIRVVAHDNLCLIRSGQDWSDTETSERKMYLDDVEPVLREGMDFLRDDGVPIGCYANRYMRVVDAQGRPTEKSYGQSWWKSLAALERWAESHPTHVRIFGAAMKYLSTLGPAAKLRLYHEVTVAAADEQFFEYLGCHESTGMLNAVQVAAAPAA
;
A
#
# COMPACT_ATOMS: atom_id res chain seq x y z
N MET A 1 3.17 27.43 -3.93
CA MET A 1 2.47 26.15 -3.85
C MET A 1 2.40 25.56 -5.25
N GLU A 2 2.71 24.28 -5.36
CA GLU A 2 2.75 23.54 -6.63
C GLU A 2 1.54 22.62 -6.77
N SER A 3 1.25 22.12 -7.97
CA SER A 3 0.33 20.99 -8.11
C SER A 3 1.02 19.68 -7.74
N ALA A 4 0.30 18.75 -7.13
CA ALA A 4 0.76 17.38 -6.91
C ALA A 4 1.00 16.62 -8.22
N ILE A 5 0.33 16.97 -9.32
CA ILE A 5 0.56 16.36 -10.63
C ILE A 5 1.80 17.03 -11.27
N PRO A 6 2.89 16.28 -11.57
CA PRO A 6 4.08 16.86 -12.17
C PRO A 6 3.77 17.39 -13.58
N SER A 7 4.45 18.46 -13.99
CA SER A 7 4.15 19.20 -15.23
C SER A 7 4.07 18.34 -16.48
N HIS A 8 4.92 17.32 -16.61
CA HIS A 8 4.94 16.40 -17.75
C HIS A 8 3.76 15.41 -17.80
N LEU A 9 2.96 15.30 -16.73
CA LEU A 9 1.73 14.49 -16.69
C LEU A 9 0.46 15.36 -16.64
N GLN A 10 0.59 16.68 -16.64
CA GLN A 10 -0.56 17.58 -16.70
C GLN A 10 -1.16 17.56 -18.12
N THR A 11 -2.49 17.56 -18.20
CA THR A 11 -3.22 17.55 -19.46
C THR A 11 -4.49 18.40 -19.38
N ALA A 12 -5.13 18.62 -20.52
CA ALA A 12 -6.43 19.27 -20.57
C ALA A 12 -7.46 18.44 -19.80
N ARG A 13 -8.01 19.00 -18.72
CA ARG A 13 -8.99 18.33 -17.87
C ARG A 13 -10.33 18.19 -18.59
N SER A 14 -10.87 16.97 -18.61
CA SER A 14 -12.31 16.74 -18.81
C SER A 14 -13.03 16.47 -17.48
N ARG A 15 -12.27 16.34 -16.39
CA ARG A 15 -12.76 16.20 -15.01
C ARG A 15 -12.07 17.22 -14.10
N HIS A 16 -12.89 17.99 -13.39
CA HIS A 16 -12.43 19.09 -12.54
C HIS A 16 -12.10 18.60 -11.12
N ARG A 17 -11.19 19.33 -10.47
CA ARG A 17 -10.88 19.15 -9.04
C ARG A 17 -12.11 19.46 -8.20
N ARG A 18 -12.16 18.91 -6.98
CA ARG A 18 -13.27 19.19 -6.04
C ARG A 18 -13.19 20.57 -5.39
N VAL A 19 -12.03 21.22 -5.48
CA VAL A 19 -11.74 22.54 -4.90
C VAL A 19 -11.46 23.57 -6.00
N PRO A 20 -11.70 24.88 -5.73
CA PRO A 20 -11.34 25.95 -6.66
C PRO A 20 -9.82 26.16 -6.74
N ASP A 21 -9.37 26.91 -7.75
CA ASP A 21 -7.94 27.13 -8.03
C ASP A 21 -7.21 27.95 -6.96
N ASP A 22 -7.94 28.74 -6.17
CA ASP A 22 -7.42 29.55 -5.07
C ASP A 22 -7.44 28.83 -3.71
N TYR A 23 -7.81 27.55 -3.67
CA TYR A 23 -7.77 26.74 -2.44
C TYR A 23 -6.37 26.72 -1.82
N ALA A 24 -6.28 26.98 -0.52
CA ALA A 24 -5.05 26.87 0.25
C ALA A 24 -5.21 25.80 1.34
N PRO A 25 -4.37 24.76 1.37
CA PRO A 25 -4.41 23.75 2.42
C PRO A 25 -3.91 24.33 3.76
N PRO A 26 -4.35 23.75 4.89
CA PRO A 26 -4.08 24.30 6.23
C PRO A 26 -2.70 23.97 6.80
N TYR A 27 -1.88 23.15 6.12
CA TYR A 27 -0.52 22.78 6.53
C TYR A 27 0.28 22.36 5.29
N PRO A 28 1.63 22.30 5.35
CA PRO A 28 2.42 21.83 4.22
C PRO A 28 2.30 20.31 4.01
N SER A 29 2.32 19.87 2.76
CA SER A 29 2.49 18.46 2.40
C SER A 29 3.25 18.33 1.08
N PHE A 30 3.88 17.18 0.87
CA PHE A 30 4.83 16.94 -0.20
C PHE A 30 4.50 15.65 -0.94
N VAL A 31 4.93 15.54 -2.20
CA VAL A 31 4.74 14.35 -3.03
C VAL A 31 6.06 13.93 -3.67
N ALA A 32 6.19 12.65 -4.00
CA ALA A 32 7.31 12.11 -4.75
C ALA A 32 7.35 12.66 -6.19
N ARG A 33 8.56 12.86 -6.73
CA ARG A 33 8.82 13.32 -8.10
C ARG A 33 9.73 12.34 -8.83
N HIS A 34 9.21 11.71 -9.87
CA HIS A 34 10.00 10.92 -10.81
C HIS A 34 10.38 11.77 -12.03
N LYS A 35 11.54 11.46 -12.61
CA LYS A 35 11.92 11.99 -13.93
C LYS A 35 10.89 11.58 -15.00
N PRO A 36 10.70 12.40 -16.04
CA PRO A 36 9.79 12.07 -17.15
C PRO A 36 10.06 10.72 -17.85
N ALA A 37 11.28 10.18 -17.75
CA ALA A 37 11.62 8.90 -18.34
C ALA A 37 11.06 7.69 -17.56
N VAL A 38 10.66 7.87 -16.30
CA VAL A 38 10.05 6.80 -15.49
C VAL A 38 8.56 6.73 -15.86
N ALA A 39 8.21 5.76 -16.69
CA ALA A 39 6.82 5.55 -17.12
C ALA A 39 6.02 4.68 -16.14
N SER A 40 6.68 3.75 -15.46
CA SER A 40 6.04 2.80 -14.55
C SER A 40 6.97 2.42 -13.42
N VAL A 41 6.39 2.06 -12.28
CA VAL A 41 7.09 1.47 -11.14
C VAL A 41 6.54 0.08 -10.87
N ILE A 42 7.24 -0.71 -10.07
CA ILE A 42 6.77 -2.03 -9.61
C ILE A 42 6.73 -2.02 -8.10
N MET A 43 5.62 -2.49 -7.54
CA MET A 43 5.40 -2.69 -6.11
C MET A 43 5.09 -4.18 -5.92
N ALA A 44 6.00 -4.94 -5.31
CA ALA A 44 5.88 -6.38 -5.16
C ALA A 44 5.92 -6.80 -3.69
N TYR A 45 4.89 -7.53 -3.26
CA TYR A 45 4.71 -8.03 -1.90
C TYR A 45 4.94 -9.54 -1.91
N PHE A 46 6.05 -9.97 -1.30
CA PHE A 46 6.38 -11.37 -1.10
C PHE A 46 6.10 -11.77 0.34
N GLY A 47 5.03 -12.53 0.54
CA GLY A 47 4.59 -12.92 1.88
C GLY A 47 4.91 -14.37 2.22
N VAL A 48 5.19 -14.60 3.51
CA VAL A 48 5.21 -15.91 4.15
C VAL A 48 4.16 -15.92 5.25
N GLN A 49 3.34 -16.97 5.30
CA GLN A 49 2.25 -17.15 6.24
C GLN A 49 2.46 -18.42 7.06
N PHE A 50 2.37 -18.34 8.38
CA PHE A 50 2.52 -19.47 9.30
C PHE A 50 1.73 -19.23 10.59
N ARG A 51 1.57 -20.26 11.43
CA ARG A 51 0.83 -20.13 12.70
C ARG A 51 1.80 -20.19 13.88
N GLY A 52 1.65 -19.25 14.83
CA GLY A 52 2.49 -19.17 16.02
C GLY A 52 3.89 -18.62 15.73
N GLU A 53 4.90 -19.24 16.32
CA GLU A 53 6.31 -18.83 16.22
C GLU A 53 6.91 -19.12 14.83
N PRO A 54 7.94 -18.36 14.41
CA PRO A 54 8.63 -18.58 13.15
C PRO A 54 9.17 -20.01 13.02
N THR A 55 8.75 -20.73 11.98
CA THR A 55 9.29 -22.05 11.65
C THR A 55 10.63 -21.92 10.92
N ALA A 56 11.44 -22.99 10.90
CA ALA A 56 12.67 -23.03 10.11
C ALA A 56 12.41 -22.74 8.62
N ALA A 57 11.31 -23.27 8.07
CA ALA A 57 10.89 -23.03 6.69
C ALA A 57 10.53 -21.56 6.44
N ALA A 58 9.85 -20.90 7.39
CA ALA A 58 9.52 -19.48 7.27
C ALA A 58 10.80 -18.62 7.28
N THR A 59 11.70 -18.88 8.22
CA THR A 59 13.00 -18.18 8.32
C THR A 59 13.83 -18.38 7.05
N GLU A 60 13.91 -19.60 6.53
CA GLU A 60 14.63 -19.91 5.29
C GLU A 60 14.00 -19.16 4.10
N ALA A 61 12.68 -19.19 3.94
CA ALA A 61 12.01 -18.45 2.87
C ALA A 61 12.33 -16.95 2.93
N LEU A 62 12.23 -16.35 4.11
CA LEU A 62 12.56 -14.93 4.33
C LEU A 62 14.03 -14.59 4.04
N ALA A 63 14.95 -15.50 4.35
CA ALA A 63 16.36 -15.34 3.99
C ALA A 63 16.57 -15.44 2.47
N ARG A 64 15.96 -16.43 1.81
CA ARG A 64 16.09 -16.64 0.36
C ARG A 64 15.59 -15.45 -0.45
N ILE A 65 14.45 -14.84 -0.09
CA ILE A 65 13.96 -13.66 -0.82
C ILE A 65 14.88 -12.45 -0.61
N ALA A 66 15.40 -12.26 0.61
CA ALA A 66 16.35 -11.18 0.88
C ALA A 66 17.65 -11.36 0.05
N THR A 67 18.16 -12.59 -0.06
CA THR A 67 19.29 -12.90 -0.96
C THR A 67 18.96 -12.62 -2.42
N ARG A 68 17.75 -12.97 -2.88
CA ARG A 68 17.32 -12.67 -4.26
C ARG A 68 17.16 -11.17 -4.53
N PHE A 69 16.74 -10.39 -3.53
CA PHE A 69 16.68 -8.94 -3.66
C PHE A 69 18.06 -8.29 -3.72
N ALA A 70 19.06 -8.86 -3.05
CA ALA A 70 20.45 -8.40 -3.14
C ALA A 70 21.17 -8.84 -4.43
N GLY A 71 20.55 -9.72 -5.23
CA GLY A 71 21.12 -10.24 -6.46
C GLY A 71 20.94 -9.32 -7.68
N GLU A 72 21.40 -9.81 -8.83
CA GLU A 72 21.25 -9.12 -10.12
C GLU A 72 19.77 -8.84 -10.41
N ASN A 73 19.48 -7.64 -10.93
CA ASN A 73 18.13 -7.17 -11.23
C ASN A 73 17.16 -7.12 -10.04
N GLY A 74 17.66 -7.24 -8.80
CA GLY A 74 16.88 -7.02 -7.58
C GLY A 74 16.31 -5.60 -7.47
N PRO A 75 15.42 -5.35 -6.49
CA PRO A 75 14.74 -4.08 -6.32
C PRO A 75 15.71 -2.96 -5.95
N THR A 76 15.33 -1.73 -6.30
CA THR A 76 16.05 -0.53 -5.88
C THR A 76 15.83 -0.27 -4.38
N HIS A 77 14.65 -0.60 -3.84
CA HIS A 77 14.35 -0.52 -2.42
C HIS A 77 13.45 -1.66 -1.96
N TRP A 78 13.62 -2.12 -0.71
CA TRP A 78 12.65 -2.99 -0.07
C TRP A 78 12.64 -2.80 1.44
N ASP A 79 11.49 -3.10 2.05
CA ASP A 79 11.30 -3.19 3.49
C ASP A 79 10.59 -4.49 3.88
N ARG A 80 10.52 -4.77 5.18
CA ARG A 80 9.83 -5.93 5.71
C ARG A 80 8.92 -5.52 6.85
N ALA A 81 7.73 -6.07 6.87
CA ALA A 81 6.77 -5.87 7.94
C ALA A 81 6.06 -7.16 8.31
N GLN A 82 5.46 -7.19 9.50
CA GLN A 82 4.73 -8.34 10.00
C GLN A 82 3.39 -7.95 10.61
N TYR A 83 2.44 -8.88 10.57
CA TYR A 83 1.15 -8.77 11.25
C TYR A 83 0.58 -10.16 11.55
N VAL A 84 -0.43 -10.20 12.41
CA VAL A 84 -1.27 -11.39 12.61
C VAL A 84 -2.63 -11.09 11.99
N ASP A 85 -3.10 -11.99 11.13
CA ASP A 85 -4.40 -11.86 10.49
C ASP A 85 -5.56 -12.36 11.38
N GLN A 86 -6.80 -12.15 10.93
CA GLN A 86 -8.01 -12.53 11.64
C GLN A 86 -8.16 -14.05 11.83
N ALA A 87 -7.44 -14.86 11.05
CA ALA A 87 -7.40 -16.32 11.17
C ALA A 87 -6.29 -16.80 12.14
N GLY A 88 -5.58 -15.87 12.79
CA GLY A 88 -4.52 -16.14 13.75
C GLY A 88 -3.21 -16.59 13.10
N PHE A 89 -3.00 -16.33 11.80
CA PHE A 89 -1.72 -16.59 11.15
C PHE A 89 -0.82 -15.37 11.21
N THR A 90 0.44 -15.61 11.55
CA THR A 90 1.52 -14.65 11.39
C THR A 90 1.88 -14.55 9.92
N ASN A 91 1.95 -13.33 9.42
CA ASN A 91 2.35 -13.02 8.06
C ASN A 91 3.55 -12.08 8.12
N VAL A 92 4.62 -12.44 7.42
CA VAL A 92 5.79 -11.58 7.22
C VAL A 92 5.89 -11.26 5.74
N VAL A 93 5.84 -9.96 5.41
CA VAL A 93 5.76 -9.47 4.04
C VAL A 93 6.99 -8.64 3.72
N SER A 94 7.72 -9.07 2.70
CA SER A 94 8.83 -8.35 2.09
C SER A 94 8.30 -7.54 0.92
N VAL A 95 8.30 -6.21 1.04
CA VAL A 95 7.76 -5.28 0.04
C VAL A 95 8.92 -4.66 -0.73
N ALA A 96 8.94 -4.84 -2.04
CA ALA A 96 10.04 -4.47 -2.91
C ALA A 96 9.59 -3.58 -4.06
N TYR A 97 10.45 -2.64 -4.42
CA TYR A 97 10.16 -1.55 -5.34
C TYR A 97 11.22 -1.49 -6.47
N TRP A 98 10.75 -1.41 -7.71
CA TRP A 98 11.59 -1.16 -8.90
C TRP A 98 11.08 0.05 -9.67
N ASP A 99 12.01 0.78 -10.25
CA ASP A 99 11.81 1.90 -11.17
C ASP A 99 12.07 1.52 -12.64
N ASP A 100 12.46 0.26 -12.88
CA ASP A 100 12.77 -0.29 -14.21
C ASP A 100 12.02 -1.62 -14.42
N ALA A 101 11.08 -1.60 -15.37
CA ALA A 101 10.27 -2.74 -15.74
C ALA A 101 11.08 -3.89 -16.36
N GLY A 102 12.13 -3.58 -17.14
CA GLY A 102 12.98 -4.58 -17.77
C GLY A 102 13.83 -5.35 -16.75
N ARG A 103 14.36 -4.65 -15.73
CA ARG A 103 15.03 -5.29 -14.58
C ARG A 103 14.06 -6.21 -13.84
N PHE A 104 12.87 -5.73 -13.53
CA PHE A 104 11.86 -6.56 -12.88
C PHE A 104 11.51 -7.80 -13.71
N ASP A 105 11.29 -7.66 -15.02
CA ASP A 105 10.94 -8.78 -15.90
C ASP A 105 12.04 -9.84 -15.98
N ALA A 106 13.30 -9.41 -16.07
CA ALA A 106 14.46 -10.31 -16.04
C ALA A 106 14.59 -11.06 -14.69
N TRP A 107 14.18 -10.43 -13.59
CA TRP A 107 14.26 -10.99 -12.24
C TRP A 107 13.07 -11.90 -11.89
N PHE A 108 11.86 -11.51 -12.30
CA PHE A 108 10.61 -12.03 -11.74
C PHE A 108 10.35 -13.50 -12.06
N GLY A 109 10.65 -13.96 -13.28
CA GLY A 109 10.40 -15.35 -13.67
C GLY A 109 11.09 -16.36 -12.75
N GLY A 110 12.39 -16.16 -12.51
CA GLY A 110 13.16 -17.01 -11.60
C GLY A 110 12.78 -16.85 -10.13
N ALA A 111 12.43 -15.63 -9.72
CA ALA A 111 11.97 -15.36 -8.35
C ALA A 111 10.61 -16.02 -8.06
N ARG A 112 9.66 -15.93 -8.98
CA ARG A 112 8.34 -16.59 -8.90
C ARG A 112 8.49 -18.08 -8.72
N GLU A 113 9.23 -18.76 -9.60
CA GLU A 113 9.38 -20.22 -9.50
C GLU A 113 10.08 -20.65 -8.20
N ALA A 114 11.08 -19.89 -7.73
CA ALA A 114 11.71 -20.17 -6.44
C ALA A 114 10.81 -19.88 -5.23
N TRP A 115 9.81 -19.01 -5.37
CA TRP A 115 8.90 -18.62 -4.30
C TRP A 115 7.69 -19.55 -4.23
N THR A 116 6.92 -19.65 -5.31
CA THR A 116 5.64 -20.37 -5.40
C THR A 116 5.67 -21.60 -6.32
N GLY A 117 6.81 -21.92 -6.95
CA GLY A 117 6.94 -23.10 -7.82
C GLY A 117 7.23 -24.41 -7.10
N GLY A 118 7.47 -24.39 -5.79
CA GLY A 118 7.67 -25.58 -4.96
C GLY A 118 6.35 -26.28 -4.56
N ASN A 119 6.47 -27.39 -3.83
CA ASN A 119 5.31 -28.08 -3.27
C ASN A 119 4.73 -27.33 -2.07
N ALA A 120 3.41 -27.34 -1.90
CA ALA A 120 2.70 -26.78 -0.73
C ALA A 120 2.92 -27.59 0.57
N GLY A 121 3.87 -28.53 0.59
CA GLY A 121 4.14 -29.44 1.72
C GLY A 121 4.98 -28.84 2.83
N ASP A 122 5.59 -27.67 2.61
CA ASP A 122 6.19 -26.89 3.68
C ASP A 122 5.03 -26.32 4.51
N ALA A 123 5.07 -26.42 5.85
CA ALA A 123 4.00 -25.96 6.74
C ALA A 123 3.82 -24.41 6.78
N VAL A 124 4.15 -23.72 5.69
CA VAL A 124 4.10 -22.28 5.50
C VAL A 124 3.43 -21.95 4.17
N GLY A 125 2.49 -21.01 4.20
CA GLY A 125 1.95 -20.39 3.00
C GLY A 125 2.93 -19.38 2.41
N ARG A 126 2.91 -19.21 1.10
CA ARG A 126 3.69 -18.21 0.38
C ARG A 126 2.82 -17.50 -0.64
N PHE A 127 2.97 -16.19 -0.74
CA PHE A 127 2.22 -15.40 -1.72
C PHE A 127 3.07 -14.34 -2.39
N ILE A 128 2.61 -13.94 -3.57
CA ILE A 128 3.14 -12.88 -4.43
C ILE A 128 1.97 -11.99 -4.81
N GLU A 129 2.04 -10.70 -4.50
CA GLU A 129 1.09 -9.69 -4.95
C GLU A 129 1.88 -8.55 -5.59
N VAL A 130 1.66 -8.27 -6.86
CA VAL A 130 2.46 -7.31 -7.64
C VAL A 130 1.54 -6.33 -8.34
N LEU A 131 1.87 -5.03 -8.23
CA LEU A 131 1.39 -3.99 -9.12
C LEU A 131 2.52 -3.43 -9.95
N ARG A 132 2.22 -3.05 -11.19
CA ARG A 132 3.13 -2.40 -12.14
C ARG A 132 2.52 -1.10 -12.68
N PRO A 133 2.07 -0.16 -11.82
CA PRO A 133 1.28 0.97 -12.28
C PRO A 133 2.11 1.90 -13.16
N HIS A 134 1.49 2.41 -14.23
CA HIS A 134 1.96 3.63 -14.86
C HIS A 134 2.01 4.78 -13.84
N VAL A 135 2.97 5.69 -13.95
CA VAL A 135 3.10 6.87 -13.04
C VAL A 135 1.89 7.80 -13.03
N ALA A 136 1.00 7.64 -14.00
CA ALA A 136 -0.28 8.36 -14.06
C ALA A 136 -1.36 7.77 -13.16
N ARG A 137 -1.18 6.55 -12.64
CA ARG A 137 -2.17 5.74 -11.94
C ARG A 137 -1.95 5.65 -10.43
N TYR A 138 -0.97 6.35 -9.88
CA TYR A 138 -0.78 6.43 -8.44
C TYR A 138 -0.49 7.85 -7.99
N GLU A 139 -0.59 8.05 -6.69
CA GLU A 139 -0.22 9.27 -6.00
C GLU A 139 0.50 8.94 -4.69
N THR A 140 1.20 9.94 -4.16
CA THR A 140 1.81 9.87 -2.84
C THR A 140 1.53 11.15 -2.08
N LEU A 141 1.51 11.09 -0.75
CA LEU A 141 1.46 12.27 0.11
C LEU A 141 2.31 12.05 1.36
N PHE A 142 3.11 13.04 1.73
CA PHE A 142 4.00 13.01 2.88
C PHE A 142 3.83 14.27 3.74
N SER A 143 3.79 14.11 5.06
CA SER A 143 3.72 15.22 6.02
C SER A 143 5.07 15.92 6.23
N SER A 144 6.18 15.30 5.81
CA SER A 144 7.53 15.80 6.04
C SER A 144 8.51 15.34 4.95
N LEU A 145 9.66 16.01 4.87
CA LEU A 145 10.75 15.68 3.93
C LEU A 145 11.87 14.90 4.62
N GLY A 146 12.78 14.33 3.82
CA GLY A 146 14.05 13.74 4.28
C GLY A 146 14.00 12.26 4.71
N ARG A 147 12.82 11.65 4.74
CA ARG A 147 12.62 10.21 5.00
C ARG A 147 11.60 9.63 4.01
N PRO A 148 11.96 9.44 2.73
CA PRO A 148 11.06 8.78 1.78
C PRO A 148 10.80 7.34 2.23
N GLU A 149 9.59 6.87 1.99
CA GLU A 149 9.13 5.52 2.33
C GLU A 149 8.40 4.94 1.10
N GLY A 150 8.39 3.60 0.99
CA GLY A 150 7.72 2.90 -0.09
C GLY A 150 8.21 3.34 -1.47
N VAL A 151 7.27 3.63 -2.38
CA VAL A 151 7.56 4.02 -3.77
C VAL A 151 8.35 5.32 -3.87
N ALA A 152 8.23 6.21 -2.88
CA ALA A 152 8.94 7.49 -2.89
C ALA A 152 10.46 7.32 -2.76
N VAL A 153 10.95 6.17 -2.31
CA VAL A 153 12.40 5.88 -2.29
C VAL A 153 12.96 5.76 -3.72
N LEU A 154 12.12 5.41 -4.69
CA LEU A 154 12.49 5.37 -6.12
C LEU A 154 12.51 6.75 -6.76
N ALA A 155 11.99 7.78 -6.09
CA ALA A 155 11.82 9.10 -6.67
C ALA A 155 13.16 9.84 -6.78
N ASP A 156 13.30 10.65 -7.82
CA ASP A 156 14.45 11.53 -8.01
C ASP A 156 14.47 12.71 -7.02
N GLY A 157 13.32 13.02 -6.43
CA GLY A 157 13.18 14.04 -5.41
C GLY A 157 11.77 14.14 -4.86
N MET A 158 11.58 15.13 -4.00
CA MET A 158 10.27 15.52 -3.44
C MET A 158 9.86 16.88 -4.02
N SER A 159 8.56 17.14 -4.10
CA SER A 159 8.01 18.44 -4.49
C SER A 159 8.29 19.54 -3.46
N GLY A 160 8.00 20.80 -3.83
CA GLY A 160 7.64 21.82 -2.85
C GLY A 160 6.27 21.52 -2.20
N GLU A 161 5.74 22.46 -1.43
CA GLU A 161 4.39 22.34 -0.85
C GLU A 161 3.32 22.25 -1.95
N VAL A 162 2.45 21.24 -1.86
CA VAL A 162 1.40 20.98 -2.87
C VAL A 162 0.03 21.48 -2.45
N GLN A 163 -0.83 21.79 -3.43
CA GLN A 163 -2.18 22.29 -3.19
C GLN A 163 -3.20 21.19 -2.86
N GLU A 164 -3.13 20.04 -3.54
CA GLU A 164 -4.20 19.03 -3.57
C GLU A 164 -4.22 18.11 -2.34
N HIS A 165 -4.40 18.66 -1.14
CA HIS A 165 -4.58 17.86 0.09
C HIS A 165 -5.45 18.55 1.16
N ALA A 166 -5.74 17.83 2.24
CA ALA A 166 -6.58 18.26 3.36
C ALA A 166 -8.07 18.54 3.02
N TYR A 167 -8.57 17.94 1.94
CA TYR A 167 -9.99 17.85 1.63
C TYR A 167 -10.33 16.44 1.12
N TRP A 168 -11.57 16.00 1.36
CA TRP A 168 -12.07 14.73 0.83
C TRP A 168 -12.07 14.78 -0.70
N GLY A 169 -11.40 13.84 -1.37
CA GLY A 169 -11.17 13.87 -2.82
C GLY A 169 -9.78 14.37 -3.22
N GLY A 170 -8.99 14.95 -2.30
CA GLY A 170 -7.61 15.37 -2.58
C GLY A 170 -6.73 14.21 -3.05
N MET A 171 -6.88 13.02 -2.46
CA MET A 171 -6.24 11.79 -2.94
C MET A 171 -6.45 11.57 -4.44
N ARG A 172 -7.70 11.59 -4.90
CA ARG A 172 -8.04 11.44 -6.32
C ARG A 172 -7.44 12.55 -7.17
N ASP A 173 -7.54 13.79 -6.73
CA ASP A 173 -7.04 14.96 -7.47
C ASP A 173 -5.50 14.96 -7.63
N ARG A 174 -4.77 14.19 -6.80
CA ARG A 174 -3.32 13.96 -6.95
C ARG A 174 -2.95 12.90 -7.96
N ILE A 175 -3.86 11.98 -8.32
CA ILE A 175 -3.61 10.95 -9.34
C ILE A 175 -3.69 11.60 -10.73
N PRO A 176 -2.63 11.58 -11.56
CA PRO A 176 -2.64 12.28 -12.84
C PRO A 176 -3.78 11.83 -13.78
N LEU A 177 -4.14 10.55 -13.79
CA LEU A 177 -5.22 9.99 -14.59
C LEU A 177 -6.60 10.58 -14.23
N SER A 178 -6.78 11.12 -13.02
CA SER A 178 -8.05 11.75 -12.59
C SER A 178 -8.44 12.97 -13.42
N GLN A 179 -7.50 13.58 -14.14
CA GLN A 179 -7.74 14.73 -15.02
C GLN A 179 -8.74 14.39 -16.14
N THR A 180 -8.80 13.13 -16.56
CA THR A 180 -9.58 12.68 -17.71
C THR A 180 -10.43 11.44 -17.45
N ASP A 181 -10.12 10.63 -16.43
CA ASP A 181 -10.77 9.36 -16.17
C ASP A 181 -11.43 9.30 -14.77
N ALA A 182 -12.54 8.58 -14.67
CA ALA A 182 -13.25 8.36 -13.41
C ALA A 182 -12.60 7.25 -12.54
N MET A 183 -11.74 6.43 -13.13
CA MET A 183 -11.12 5.24 -12.55
C MET A 183 -12.17 4.28 -11.98
N THR A 184 -13.25 4.07 -12.73
CA THR A 184 -14.36 3.18 -12.35
C THR A 184 -13.90 1.73 -12.44
N PRO A 185 -14.15 0.86 -11.43
CA PRO A 185 -13.76 -0.54 -11.50
C PRO A 185 -14.52 -1.28 -12.60
N GLY A 186 -13.85 -2.24 -13.24
CA GLY A 186 -14.42 -3.00 -14.35
C GLY A 186 -14.06 -4.47 -14.31
N GLY A 187 -15.07 -5.35 -14.30
CA GLY A 187 -14.92 -6.80 -14.20
C GLY A 187 -15.00 -7.31 -12.76
N GLU A 188 -14.85 -8.62 -12.59
CA GLU A 188 -14.92 -9.30 -11.30
C GLU A 188 -13.68 -10.19 -11.09
N PRO A 189 -13.17 -10.31 -9.84
CA PRO A 189 -12.05 -11.19 -9.54
C PRO A 189 -12.39 -12.65 -9.85
N ARG A 190 -11.43 -13.39 -10.41
CA ARG A 190 -11.57 -14.83 -10.65
C ARG A 190 -10.33 -15.60 -10.25
N VAL A 191 -10.52 -16.86 -9.88
CA VAL A 191 -9.42 -17.78 -9.55
C VAL A 191 -9.06 -18.65 -10.74
N ILE A 192 -7.75 -18.84 -10.95
CA ILE A 192 -7.16 -19.85 -11.81
C ILE A 192 -6.34 -20.79 -10.92
N ARG A 193 -6.56 -22.09 -11.03
CA ARG A 193 -5.78 -23.11 -10.30
C ARG A 193 -4.78 -23.76 -11.24
N ASP A 194 -3.52 -23.79 -10.84
CA ASP A 194 -2.41 -24.44 -11.55
C ASP A 194 -1.68 -25.36 -10.58
N GLY A 195 -2.10 -26.63 -10.55
CA GLY A 195 -1.67 -27.58 -9.52
C GLY A 195 -1.99 -27.06 -8.12
N ALA A 196 -0.96 -26.89 -7.29
CA ALA A 196 -1.08 -26.35 -5.93
C ALA A 196 -1.11 -24.80 -5.89
N ARG A 197 -0.76 -24.13 -7.00
CA ARG A 197 -0.77 -22.67 -7.09
C ARG A 197 -2.19 -22.17 -7.35
N ILE A 198 -2.57 -21.11 -6.63
CA ILE A 198 -3.81 -20.38 -6.87
C ILE A 198 -3.43 -18.99 -7.37
N ARG A 199 -3.85 -18.65 -8.58
CA ARG A 199 -3.73 -17.30 -9.14
C ARG A 199 -5.06 -16.59 -9.04
N VAL A 200 -5.01 -15.31 -8.64
CA VAL A 200 -6.18 -14.42 -8.71
C VAL A 200 -5.98 -13.46 -9.87
N VAL A 201 -6.88 -13.52 -10.83
CA VAL A 201 -7.01 -12.48 -11.87
C VAL A 201 -8.01 -11.47 -11.31
N ALA A 202 -7.50 -10.34 -10.86
CA ALA A 202 -8.30 -9.23 -10.35
C ALA A 202 -8.99 -8.49 -11.51
N HIS A 203 -9.68 -7.40 -11.15
CA HIS A 203 -10.44 -6.57 -12.09
C HIS A 203 -9.69 -5.26 -12.40
N ASP A 204 -10.20 -4.52 -13.39
CA ASP A 204 -9.66 -3.22 -13.75
C ASP A 204 -9.89 -2.18 -12.65
N ASN A 205 -8.97 -1.22 -12.54
CA ASN A 205 -8.96 -0.15 -11.54
C ASN A 205 -9.08 -0.65 -10.07
N LEU A 206 -8.41 -1.76 -9.76
CA LEU A 206 -8.21 -2.21 -8.38
C LEU A 206 -7.39 -1.15 -7.62
N CYS A 207 -7.81 -0.80 -6.41
CA CYS A 207 -7.15 0.22 -5.62
C CYS A 207 -6.31 -0.42 -4.50
N LEU A 208 -5.06 0.02 -4.38
CA LEU A 208 -4.16 -0.28 -3.27
C LEU A 208 -3.89 1.00 -2.51
N ILE A 209 -3.91 0.94 -1.19
CA ILE A 209 -3.33 1.97 -0.32
C ILE A 209 -2.28 1.34 0.57
N ARG A 210 -1.14 2.02 0.75
CA ARG A 210 -0.20 1.83 1.86
C ARG A 210 -0.11 3.17 2.60
N SER A 211 -0.59 3.22 3.84
CA SER A 211 -0.64 4.43 4.68
C SER A 211 0.17 4.21 5.95
N GLY A 212 1.30 4.90 6.08
CA GLY A 212 2.31 4.66 7.09
C GLY A 212 2.47 5.74 8.14
N GLN A 213 3.05 5.32 9.27
CA GLN A 213 3.34 6.12 10.45
C GLN A 213 4.78 5.80 10.90
N ASP A 214 5.61 6.81 11.05
CA ASP A 214 6.98 6.70 11.58
C ASP A 214 7.14 7.66 12.76
N TRP A 215 7.34 7.08 13.95
CA TRP A 215 7.57 7.84 15.18
C TRP A 215 8.99 7.67 15.73
N SER A 216 9.91 7.14 14.92
CA SER A 216 11.27 6.81 15.36
C SER A 216 12.04 8.00 15.94
N ASP A 217 11.79 9.19 15.41
CA ASP A 217 12.47 10.42 15.80
C ASP A 217 11.63 11.31 16.74
N THR A 218 10.50 10.80 17.26
CA THR A 218 9.64 11.55 18.18
C THR A 218 10.25 11.65 19.57
N GLU A 219 10.01 12.78 20.24
CA GLU A 219 10.37 12.97 21.65
C GLU A 219 9.34 12.31 22.58
N THR A 220 9.64 12.20 23.88
CA THR A 220 8.81 11.45 24.85
C THR A 220 7.34 11.89 24.87
N SER A 221 7.05 13.18 24.87
CA SER A 221 5.68 13.70 24.92
C SER A 221 4.92 13.41 23.62
N GLU A 222 5.58 13.59 22.48
CA GLU A 222 5.03 13.34 21.16
C GLU A 222 4.81 11.84 20.90
N ARG A 223 5.78 11.00 21.27
CA ARG A 223 5.68 9.55 21.22
C ARG A 223 4.49 9.07 22.04
N LYS A 224 4.34 9.57 23.26
CA LYS A 224 3.21 9.22 24.15
C LYS A 224 1.87 9.62 23.51
N MET A 225 1.76 10.84 23.01
CA MET A 225 0.55 11.29 22.31
C MET A 225 0.21 10.40 21.12
N TYR A 226 1.18 10.04 20.27
CA TYR A 226 0.90 9.14 19.15
C TYR A 226 0.44 7.76 19.65
N LEU A 227 1.20 7.13 20.55
CA LEU A 227 0.94 5.75 21.00
C LEU A 227 -0.32 5.62 21.86
N ASP A 228 -0.67 6.64 22.63
CA ASP A 228 -1.79 6.58 23.57
C ASP A 228 -3.08 7.19 23.00
N ASP A 229 -2.98 8.22 22.15
CA ASP A 229 -4.16 8.97 21.67
C ASP A 229 -4.50 8.71 20.20
N VAL A 230 -3.52 8.41 19.34
CA VAL A 230 -3.71 8.29 17.87
C VAL A 230 -3.71 6.83 17.41
N GLU A 231 -2.68 6.07 17.77
CA GLU A 231 -2.47 4.68 17.38
C GLU A 231 -3.66 3.77 17.74
N PRO A 232 -4.28 3.89 18.94
CA PRO A 232 -5.42 3.03 19.28
C PRO A 232 -6.63 3.27 18.39
N VAL A 233 -6.90 4.53 18.03
CA VAL A 233 -7.99 4.91 17.11
C VAL A 233 -7.69 4.41 15.69
N LEU A 234 -6.42 4.50 15.26
CA LEU A 234 -5.96 3.92 14.01
C LEU A 234 -6.19 2.40 13.98
N ARG A 235 -5.78 1.71 15.05
CA ARG A 235 -5.92 0.27 15.20
C ARG A 235 -7.39 -0.17 15.11
N GLU A 236 -8.30 0.52 15.80
CA GLU A 236 -9.75 0.25 15.68
C GLU A 236 -10.22 0.35 14.22
N GLY A 237 -9.75 1.36 13.48
CA GLY A 237 -10.08 1.51 12.06
C GLY A 237 -9.51 0.38 11.20
N MET A 238 -8.29 -0.06 11.48
CA MET A 238 -7.66 -1.16 10.78
C MET A 238 -8.30 -2.52 11.09
N ASP A 239 -8.70 -2.75 12.35
CA ASP A 239 -9.41 -3.95 12.78
C ASP A 239 -10.79 -4.01 12.10
N PHE A 240 -11.53 -2.90 12.06
CA PHE A 240 -12.78 -2.82 11.29
C PHE A 240 -12.58 -3.16 9.82
N LEU A 241 -11.54 -2.62 9.16
CA LEU A 241 -11.28 -2.94 7.76
C LEU A 241 -10.86 -4.40 7.55
N ARG A 242 -10.24 -5.05 8.55
CA ARG A 242 -9.84 -6.46 8.50
C ARG A 242 -11.06 -7.37 8.63
N ASP A 243 -11.94 -7.07 9.58
CA ASP A 243 -13.02 -7.96 9.99
C ASP A 243 -14.34 -7.69 9.23
N ASP A 244 -14.63 -6.41 8.95
CA ASP A 244 -15.89 -5.92 8.38
C ASP A 244 -15.69 -5.11 7.07
N GLY A 245 -14.50 -5.17 6.48
CA GLY A 245 -14.16 -4.37 5.29
C GLY A 245 -14.82 -4.83 3.98
N VAL A 246 -15.17 -6.11 3.88
CA VAL A 246 -15.69 -6.72 2.64
C VAL A 246 -16.97 -6.03 2.14
N PRO A 247 -18.02 -5.85 2.95
CA PRO A 247 -19.26 -5.19 2.51
C PRO A 247 -19.07 -3.76 1.98
N ILE A 248 -18.01 -3.07 2.39
CA ILE A 248 -17.69 -1.71 1.92
C ILE A 248 -16.64 -1.70 0.79
N GLY A 249 -16.25 -2.87 0.30
CA GLY A 249 -15.33 -3.01 -0.83
C GLY A 249 -13.84 -3.04 -0.47
N CYS A 250 -13.48 -3.22 0.80
CA CYS A 250 -12.11 -3.56 1.20
C CYS A 250 -11.95 -5.10 1.16
N TYR A 251 -11.26 -5.61 0.14
CA TYR A 251 -11.06 -7.06 -0.03
C TYR A 251 -10.12 -7.65 1.00
N ALA A 252 -9.09 -6.91 1.39
CA ALA A 252 -8.17 -7.33 2.43
C ALA A 252 -7.50 -6.12 3.07
N ASN A 253 -7.35 -6.14 4.39
CA ASN A 253 -6.64 -5.11 5.15
C ASN A 253 -5.56 -5.74 6.01
N ARG A 254 -4.38 -5.10 6.05
CA ARG A 254 -3.23 -5.51 6.85
C ARG A 254 -2.76 -4.30 7.63
N TYR A 255 -2.67 -4.41 8.95
CA TYR A 255 -1.99 -3.41 9.76
C TYR A 255 -0.67 -3.97 10.25
N MET A 256 0.41 -3.50 9.65
CA MET A 256 1.71 -4.13 9.72
C MET A 256 2.71 -3.29 10.50
N ARG A 257 3.57 -3.98 11.25
CA ARG A 257 4.71 -3.39 11.95
C ARG A 257 5.98 -3.65 11.15
N VAL A 258 6.71 -2.60 10.78
CA VAL A 258 8.00 -2.74 10.08
C VAL A 258 8.99 -3.41 11.02
N VAL A 259 9.77 -4.36 10.51
CA VAL A 259 10.77 -5.10 11.26
C VAL A 259 12.18 -4.85 10.70
N ASP A 260 13.18 -4.93 11.56
CA ASP A 260 14.58 -4.85 11.16
C ASP A 260 15.10 -6.17 10.55
N ALA A 261 16.39 -6.20 10.21
CA ALA A 261 17.03 -7.40 9.65
C ALA A 261 17.01 -8.62 10.58
N GLN A 262 16.79 -8.42 11.88
CA GLN A 262 16.66 -9.46 12.89
C GLN A 262 15.19 -9.83 13.16
N GLY A 263 14.24 -9.23 12.44
CA GLY A 263 12.80 -9.46 12.63
C GLY A 263 12.22 -8.73 13.84
N ARG A 264 12.94 -7.79 14.45
CA ARG A 264 12.45 -7.03 15.61
C ARG A 264 11.60 -5.85 15.14
N PRO A 265 10.44 -5.59 15.76
CA PRO A 265 9.65 -4.40 15.50
C PRO A 265 10.47 -3.11 15.60
N THR A 266 10.42 -2.28 14.56
CA THR A 266 10.96 -0.92 14.54
C THR A 266 9.87 0.08 14.92
N GLU A 267 10.16 1.37 15.07
CA GLU A 267 9.18 2.43 15.37
C GLU A 267 8.38 2.92 14.14
N LYS A 268 8.07 2.00 13.21
CA LYS A 268 7.26 2.28 12.01
C LYS A 268 6.14 1.27 11.81
N SER A 269 4.99 1.71 11.32
CA SER A 269 3.87 0.85 10.93
C SER A 269 3.22 1.38 9.66
N TYR A 270 2.41 0.53 9.02
CA TYR A 270 1.53 0.97 7.94
C TYR A 270 0.29 0.08 7.83
N GLY A 271 -0.83 0.70 7.48
CA GLY A 271 -1.99 0.01 6.93
C GLY A 271 -1.76 -0.25 5.45
N GLN A 272 -2.05 -1.45 4.97
CA GLN A 272 -2.06 -1.80 3.56
C GLN A 272 -3.37 -2.51 3.21
N SER A 273 -4.09 -2.00 2.22
CA SER A 273 -5.43 -2.47 1.93
C SER A 273 -5.68 -2.59 0.44
N TRP A 274 -6.34 -3.68 0.04
CA TRP A 274 -6.84 -3.91 -1.30
C TRP A 274 -8.32 -3.53 -1.37
N TRP A 275 -8.68 -2.66 -2.29
CA TRP A 275 -10.02 -2.10 -2.43
C TRP A 275 -10.59 -2.33 -3.83
N LYS A 276 -11.90 -2.63 -3.88
CA LYS A 276 -12.68 -2.74 -5.13
C LYS A 276 -12.57 -1.49 -6.00
N SER A 277 -12.38 -0.31 -5.41
CA SER A 277 -12.15 0.92 -6.18
C SER A 277 -11.62 2.03 -5.31
N LEU A 278 -11.05 3.06 -5.96
CA LEU A 278 -10.71 4.32 -5.30
C LEU A 278 -11.93 4.96 -4.62
N ALA A 279 -13.11 4.90 -5.26
CA ALA A 279 -14.33 5.46 -4.71
C ALA A 279 -14.82 4.75 -3.44
N ALA A 280 -14.58 3.45 -3.31
CA ALA A 280 -14.89 2.69 -2.09
C ALA A 280 -13.98 3.13 -0.94
N LEU A 281 -12.67 3.27 -1.19
CA LEU A 281 -11.71 3.81 -0.23
C LEU A 281 -12.07 5.25 0.17
N GLU A 282 -12.38 6.12 -0.79
CA GLU A 282 -12.82 7.50 -0.52
C GLU A 282 -14.05 7.56 0.38
N ARG A 283 -15.07 6.73 0.09
CA ARG A 283 -16.30 6.67 0.88
C ARG A 283 -16.01 6.28 2.33
N TRP A 284 -15.19 5.25 2.55
CA TRP A 284 -14.80 4.86 3.90
C TRP A 284 -14.05 5.99 4.60
N ALA A 285 -13.07 6.59 3.93
CA ALA A 285 -12.26 7.65 4.50
C ALA A 285 -13.09 8.89 4.88
N GLU A 286 -14.02 9.32 4.03
CA GLU A 286 -14.78 10.56 4.26
C GLU A 286 -15.96 10.42 5.23
N SER A 287 -16.46 9.19 5.45
CA SER A 287 -17.73 8.98 6.16
C SER A 287 -17.70 7.98 7.32
N HIS A 288 -16.74 7.06 7.37
CA HIS A 288 -16.72 6.05 8.42
C HIS A 288 -16.22 6.64 9.75
N PRO A 289 -16.93 6.44 10.88
CA PRO A 289 -16.55 7.05 12.16
C PRO A 289 -15.13 6.71 12.63
N THR A 290 -14.59 5.56 12.26
CA THR A 290 -13.20 5.21 12.59
C THR A 290 -12.22 6.15 11.88
N HIS A 291 -12.31 6.29 10.56
CA HIS A 291 -11.40 7.17 9.82
C HIS A 291 -11.60 8.66 10.15
N VAL A 292 -12.84 9.11 10.36
CA VAL A 292 -13.10 10.51 10.76
C VAL A 292 -12.44 10.83 12.10
N ARG A 293 -12.44 9.89 13.06
CA ARG A 293 -11.71 10.05 14.33
C ARG A 293 -10.19 10.07 14.13
N ILE A 294 -9.64 9.18 13.29
CA ILE A 294 -8.21 9.16 12.93
C ILE A 294 -7.80 10.51 12.32
N PHE A 295 -8.56 10.99 11.34
CA PHE A 295 -8.31 12.25 10.67
C PHE A 295 -8.38 13.43 11.64
N GLY A 296 -9.40 13.49 12.50
CA GLY A 296 -9.52 14.52 13.53
C GLY A 296 -8.32 14.55 14.49
N ALA A 297 -7.84 13.39 14.93
CA ALA A 297 -6.66 13.28 15.78
C ALA A 297 -5.37 13.74 15.06
N ALA A 298 -5.17 13.30 13.82
CA ALA A 298 -4.01 13.71 13.00
C ALA A 298 -4.02 15.22 12.69
N MET A 299 -5.19 15.78 12.38
CA MET A 299 -5.36 17.22 12.16
C MET A 299 -5.04 18.04 13.40
N LYS A 300 -5.55 17.63 14.56
CA LYS A 300 -5.24 18.27 15.85
C LYS A 300 -3.73 18.22 16.11
N TYR A 301 -3.09 17.10 15.83
CA TYR A 301 -1.65 16.92 15.97
C TYR A 301 -0.85 17.87 15.04
N LEU A 302 -1.09 17.81 13.72
CA LEU A 302 -0.34 18.60 12.73
C LEU A 302 -0.55 20.11 12.92
N SER A 303 -1.76 20.53 13.28
CA SER A 303 -2.05 21.94 13.57
C SER A 303 -1.39 22.45 14.86
N THR A 304 -1.13 21.57 15.84
CA THR A 304 -0.53 21.96 17.13
C THR A 304 0.99 22.05 17.05
N LEU A 305 1.64 21.06 16.43
CA LEU A 305 3.11 21.02 16.36
C LEU A 305 3.68 21.69 15.12
N GLY A 306 2.91 21.78 14.03
CA GLY A 306 3.33 22.41 12.78
C GLY A 306 4.71 21.91 12.31
N PRO A 307 5.66 22.80 11.99
CA PRO A 307 7.01 22.42 11.54
C PRO A 307 7.85 21.62 12.56
N ALA A 308 7.47 21.61 13.84
CA ALA A 308 8.20 20.88 14.88
C ALA A 308 7.83 19.40 14.96
N ALA A 309 6.75 18.97 14.27
CA ALA A 309 6.30 17.59 14.21
C ALA A 309 7.43 16.64 13.74
N LYS A 310 7.73 15.61 14.55
CA LYS A 310 8.66 14.54 14.20
C LYS A 310 7.95 13.25 13.82
N LEU A 311 6.68 13.09 14.19
CA LEU A 311 5.83 12.03 13.64
C LEU A 311 5.68 12.27 12.14
N ARG A 312 6.05 11.25 11.35
CA ARG A 312 5.94 11.29 9.90
C ARG A 312 4.77 10.43 9.48
N LEU A 313 3.86 11.03 8.75
CA LEU A 313 2.70 10.39 8.16
C LEU A 313 2.86 10.43 6.66
N TYR A 314 2.56 9.31 6.01
CA TYR A 314 2.59 9.25 4.56
C TYR A 314 1.56 8.25 4.05
N HIS A 315 1.22 8.37 2.78
CA HIS A 315 0.62 7.27 2.06
C HIS A 315 1.06 7.24 0.60
N GLU A 316 0.86 6.08 -0.01
CA GLU A 316 0.88 5.84 -1.45
C GLU A 316 -0.41 5.13 -1.84
N VAL A 317 -1.06 5.59 -2.91
CA VAL A 317 -2.34 5.04 -3.39
C VAL A 317 -2.23 4.78 -4.88
N THR A 318 -2.53 3.56 -5.29
CA THR A 318 -2.44 3.10 -6.68
C THR A 318 -3.79 2.61 -7.18
N VAL A 319 -4.15 2.94 -8.42
CA VAL A 319 -5.31 2.41 -9.13
C VAL A 319 -4.85 1.66 -10.37
N ALA A 320 -4.58 0.37 -10.20
CA ALA A 320 -3.95 -0.47 -11.22
C ALA A 320 -4.94 -0.92 -12.29
N ALA A 321 -4.51 -0.83 -13.55
CA ALA A 321 -5.22 -1.44 -14.66
C ALA A 321 -5.18 -2.97 -14.57
N ALA A 322 -6.10 -3.67 -15.24
CA ALA A 322 -6.20 -5.13 -15.17
C ALA A 322 -4.90 -5.87 -15.58
N ASP A 323 -4.12 -5.32 -16.51
CA ASP A 323 -2.86 -5.87 -17.01
C ASP A 323 -1.62 -5.45 -16.18
N GLU A 324 -1.79 -4.56 -15.21
CA GLU A 324 -0.73 -4.10 -14.30
C GLU A 324 -0.63 -4.95 -13.03
N GLN A 325 -1.29 -6.11 -12.96
CA GLN A 325 -1.52 -6.85 -11.72
C GLN A 325 -1.11 -8.32 -11.80
N PHE A 326 -0.53 -8.86 -10.73
CA PHE A 326 -0.27 -10.28 -10.58
C PHE A 326 -0.45 -10.74 -9.13
N PHE A 327 -1.30 -11.74 -8.92
CA PHE A 327 -1.54 -12.34 -7.60
C PHE A 327 -1.42 -13.85 -7.66
N GLU A 328 -0.60 -14.43 -6.79
CA GLU A 328 -0.39 -15.87 -6.70
C GLU A 328 -0.15 -16.32 -5.26
N TYR A 329 -0.72 -17.46 -4.89
CA TYR A 329 -0.73 -18.01 -3.55
C TYR A 329 -0.41 -19.51 -3.61
N LEU A 330 0.37 -20.00 -2.65
CA LEU A 330 0.71 -21.41 -2.46
C LEU A 330 0.60 -21.75 -0.97
N GLY A 331 -0.28 -22.67 -0.61
CA GLY A 331 -0.42 -23.14 0.79
C GLY A 331 -0.91 -22.08 1.79
N CYS A 332 -1.41 -20.93 1.33
CA CYS A 332 -2.07 -19.93 2.17
C CYS A 332 -3.49 -20.37 2.54
N HIS A 333 -4.04 -19.86 3.64
CA HIS A 333 -5.45 -20.06 3.93
C HIS A 333 -6.34 -19.28 2.95
N GLU A 334 -7.61 -19.67 2.88
CA GLU A 334 -8.52 -19.26 1.80
C GLU A 334 -8.89 -17.77 1.78
N SER A 335 -8.65 -17.05 2.88
CA SER A 335 -8.94 -15.62 3.03
C SER A 335 -7.69 -14.72 2.95
N THR A 336 -6.52 -15.28 2.56
CA THR A 336 -5.29 -14.50 2.45
C THR A 336 -5.35 -13.54 1.27
N GLY A 337 -5.23 -12.23 1.53
CA GLY A 337 -5.11 -11.21 0.49
C GLY A 337 -6.26 -11.23 -0.51
N MET A 338 -5.94 -11.24 -1.81
CA MET A 338 -6.93 -11.23 -2.89
C MET A 338 -7.68 -12.56 -3.08
N LEU A 339 -7.32 -13.64 -2.37
CA LEU A 339 -8.18 -14.83 -2.33
C LEU A 339 -9.57 -14.49 -1.76
N ASN A 340 -9.62 -13.57 -0.79
CA ASN A 340 -10.86 -13.10 -0.17
C ASN A 340 -11.78 -12.40 -1.19
N ALA A 341 -11.21 -11.66 -2.15
CA ALA A 341 -11.98 -10.96 -3.19
C ALA A 341 -12.81 -11.93 -4.06
N VAL A 342 -12.30 -13.15 -4.28
CA VAL A 342 -12.97 -14.15 -5.12
C VAL A 342 -14.08 -14.87 -4.37
N GLN A 343 -13.90 -15.10 -3.05
CA GLN A 343 -14.96 -15.66 -2.21
C GLN A 343 -16.21 -14.78 -2.23
N VAL A 344 -16.01 -13.46 -2.18
CA VAL A 344 -17.07 -12.46 -2.24
C VAL A 344 -17.76 -12.47 -3.60
N ALA A 345 -17.00 -12.52 -4.70
CA ALA A 345 -17.57 -12.59 -6.04
C ALA A 345 -18.34 -13.89 -6.32
N ALA A 346 -17.99 -14.99 -5.64
CA ALA A 346 -18.64 -16.28 -5.78
C ALA A 346 -19.87 -16.45 -4.86
N ALA A 347 -20.05 -15.60 -3.85
CA ALA A 347 -21.21 -15.65 -2.98
C ALA A 347 -22.47 -15.18 -3.75
N PRO A 348 -23.59 -15.93 -3.74
CA PRO A 348 -24.83 -15.46 -4.35
C PRO A 348 -25.25 -14.15 -3.69
N ALA A 349 -25.68 -13.18 -4.49
CA ALA A 349 -26.25 -11.94 -3.98
C ALA A 349 -27.44 -12.29 -3.07
N ALA A 350 -27.34 -11.92 -1.79
CA ALA A 350 -28.36 -12.16 -0.78
C ALA A 350 -29.60 -11.30 -1.02
#